data_AF-A0A7S9PUC6-F1
#
_entry.id   AF-A0A7S9PUC6-F1
#
_cell.length_a   1.000
_cell.length_b   1.000
_cell.length_c   1.000
_cell.angle_alpha   90.00
_cell.angle_beta   90.00
_cell.angle_gamma   90.00
#
_symmetry.space_group_name_H-M   'P 1'
#
loop_
_entity.id
_entity.type
_entity.pdbx_description
1 polymer ?
#
loop_
_entity_poly.entity_id
_entity_poly.type
_entity_poly.pdbx_seq_one_letter_code
_entity_poly.pdbx_strand_id
1 'polypeptide(L)'
;MDMSKARGGVLPRLFKRIAFTVFAFTAAAGLVFALFTYAPEAHLQHISETVKAWEAPSKPTKISKCGAFNKIDEIWKESQLKYQHLRDDKFTIAMQTYRRPKELNDTLHGLLSEEIPSLLEVVVVWNDLETAPPENYASEHGVPVRYRHSPVNSLNQKLWPDPAYQTQAIFLSDDDIYYKPKDLEFVFQSWRKFGRRRMTGGFTRCAVEEPNGKWKYTFCSTDPAHNYYNLILSGLAFAHISFMDYYSSNDAMTTKIRAYVDKHFNCEDLAMNYLVSMLTGEGPLLVKGKEPYVSFVPKVGISTKPGHIEARSQCLNYYNELFGCMPLINETAHIEPGVIIS
;
A
#
# COMPACT_ATOMS: atom_id res chain seq x y z
N MET A 1 -9.91 -61.19 44.61
CA MET A 1 -10.27 -61.02 43.19
C MET A 1 -9.53 -59.80 42.66
N ASP A 2 -8.42 -60.10 41.99
CA ASP A 2 -8.09 -59.60 40.65
C ASP A 2 -8.51 -58.16 40.30
N MET A 3 -7.53 -57.28 40.04
CA MET A 3 -7.01 -57.09 38.69
C MET A 3 -5.99 -55.95 38.66
N SER A 4 -4.85 -56.28 38.08
CA SER A 4 -3.78 -55.40 37.62
C SER A 4 -4.30 -54.28 36.72
N LYS A 5 -3.89 -53.03 37.00
CA LYS A 5 -4.12 -51.91 36.08
C LYS A 5 -2.88 -51.68 35.21
N ALA A 6 -3.11 -51.86 33.92
CA ALA A 6 -2.17 -51.95 32.83
C ALA A 6 -1.15 -50.81 32.72
N ARG A 7 0.13 -51.18 32.60
CA ARG A 7 1.12 -50.48 31.78
C ARG A 7 0.90 -50.88 30.33
N GLY A 8 0.57 -49.95 29.44
CA GLY A 8 0.57 -50.21 28.00
C GLY A 8 -0.14 -49.13 27.20
N GLY A 9 0.61 -48.25 26.52
CA GLY A 9 -0.03 -47.27 25.63
C GLY A 9 0.86 -46.26 24.91
N VAL A 10 2.17 -46.19 25.18
CA VAL A 10 3.03 -45.17 24.53
C VAL A 10 3.87 -45.74 23.38
N LEU A 11 4.27 -47.02 23.46
CA LEU A 11 5.15 -47.63 22.44
C LEU A 11 4.49 -47.84 21.05
N PRO A 12 3.22 -48.27 20.90
CA PRO A 12 2.67 -48.62 19.58
C PRO A 12 2.42 -47.42 18.65
N ARG A 13 2.17 -46.23 19.23
CA ARG A 13 1.85 -45.01 18.46
C ARG A 13 3.10 -44.35 17.88
N LEU A 14 4.23 -44.42 18.60
CA LEU A 14 5.52 -43.91 18.14
C LEU A 14 6.08 -44.77 16.99
N PHE A 15 6.00 -46.10 17.12
CA PHE A 15 6.39 -47.03 16.05
C PHE A 15 5.56 -46.86 14.77
N LYS A 16 4.23 -46.64 14.88
CA LYS A 16 3.39 -46.35 13.70
C LYS A 16 3.76 -45.04 13.00
N ARG A 17 4.11 -43.99 13.75
CA ARG A 17 4.55 -42.71 13.15
C ARG A 17 5.89 -42.85 12.46
N ILE A 18 6.88 -43.47 13.11
CA ILE A 18 8.20 -43.71 12.51
C ILE A 18 8.07 -44.58 11.26
N ALA A 19 7.26 -45.66 11.30
CA ALA A 19 7.03 -46.51 10.13
C ALA A 19 6.35 -45.75 8.97
N PHE A 20 5.39 -44.86 9.25
CA PHE A 20 4.76 -44.02 8.22
C PHE A 20 5.75 -43.01 7.63
N THR A 21 6.59 -42.38 8.45
CA THR A 21 7.59 -41.41 7.97
C THR A 21 8.65 -42.12 7.13
N VAL A 22 9.17 -43.26 7.59
CA VAL A 22 10.13 -44.06 6.83
C VAL A 22 9.51 -44.55 5.52
N PHE A 23 8.27 -45.03 5.54
CA PHE A 23 7.58 -45.49 4.33
C PHE A 23 7.33 -44.35 3.33
N ALA A 24 6.93 -43.17 3.81
CA ALA A 24 6.74 -41.97 2.97
C ALA A 24 8.06 -41.50 2.34
N PHE A 25 9.17 -41.52 3.09
CA PHE A 25 10.49 -41.19 2.55
C PHE A 25 10.97 -42.24 1.53
N THR A 26 10.77 -43.53 1.78
CA THR A 26 11.15 -44.58 0.81
C THR A 26 10.28 -44.56 -0.45
N ALA A 27 8.99 -44.25 -0.31
CA ALA A 27 8.09 -44.10 -1.45
C ALA A 27 8.43 -42.87 -2.30
N ALA A 28 8.73 -41.74 -1.66
CA ALA A 28 9.18 -40.53 -2.36
C ALA A 28 10.53 -40.74 -3.06
N ALA A 29 11.49 -41.38 -2.38
CA ALA A 29 12.78 -41.71 -2.99
C ALA A 29 12.64 -42.69 -4.17
N GLY A 30 11.77 -43.70 -4.06
CA GLY A 30 11.47 -44.63 -5.14
C GLY A 30 10.79 -43.96 -6.35
N LEU A 31 9.90 -42.98 -6.09
CA LEU A 31 9.22 -42.23 -7.15
C LEU A 31 10.18 -41.28 -7.88
N VAL A 32 11.09 -40.63 -7.14
CA VAL A 32 12.18 -39.83 -7.71
C VAL A 32 13.12 -40.71 -8.53
N PHE A 33 13.51 -41.88 -8.02
CA PHE A 33 14.39 -42.79 -8.74
C PHE A 33 13.73 -43.31 -10.04
N ALA A 34 12.44 -43.66 -9.99
CA ALA A 34 11.68 -44.09 -11.16
C ALA A 34 11.52 -42.97 -12.20
N LEU A 35 11.32 -41.72 -11.76
CA LEU A 35 11.31 -40.55 -12.64
C LEU A 35 12.67 -40.35 -13.31
N PHE A 36 13.79 -40.56 -12.60
CA PHE A 36 15.13 -40.46 -13.18
C PHE A 36 15.48 -41.63 -14.11
N THR A 37 14.95 -42.83 -13.91
CA THR A 37 15.27 -44.00 -14.74
C THR A 37 14.35 -44.18 -15.94
N TYR A 38 13.10 -43.69 -15.90
CA TYR A 38 12.10 -43.93 -16.94
C TYR A 38 11.58 -42.65 -17.63
N ALA A 39 11.89 -41.45 -17.13
CA ALA A 39 11.51 -40.24 -17.85
C ALA A 39 12.43 -40.01 -19.07
N PRO A 40 11.88 -39.60 -20.23
CA PRO A 40 12.68 -39.20 -21.38
C PRO A 40 13.64 -38.06 -21.02
N GLU A 41 14.85 -38.03 -21.60
CA GLU A 41 15.89 -37.04 -21.29
C GLU A 41 15.41 -35.58 -21.39
N ALA A 42 14.48 -35.29 -22.32
CA ALA A 42 13.87 -33.96 -22.46
C ALA A 42 13.10 -33.51 -21.20
N HIS A 43 12.50 -34.43 -20.45
CA HIS A 43 11.76 -34.13 -19.23
C HIS A 43 12.70 -33.89 -18.05
N LEU A 44 13.81 -34.63 -17.98
CA LEU A 44 14.86 -34.42 -16.99
C LEU A 44 15.61 -33.11 -17.21
N GLN A 45 15.84 -32.71 -18.46
CA GLN A 45 16.37 -31.38 -18.80
C GLN A 45 15.43 -30.27 -18.34
N HIS A 46 14.13 -30.39 -18.59
CA HIS A 46 13.17 -29.38 -18.17
C HIS A 46 13.08 -29.26 -16.64
N ILE A 47 13.12 -30.37 -15.90
CA ILE A 47 13.19 -30.38 -14.44
C ILE A 47 14.50 -29.74 -13.96
N SER A 48 15.63 -30.07 -14.58
CA SER A 48 16.93 -29.48 -14.23
C SER A 48 16.98 -27.96 -14.49
N GLU A 49 16.42 -27.49 -15.61
CA GLU A 49 16.30 -26.06 -15.90
C GLU A 49 15.38 -25.35 -14.93
N THR A 50 14.26 -25.98 -14.55
CA THR A 50 13.30 -25.44 -13.58
C THR A 50 13.93 -25.35 -12.18
N VAL A 51 14.68 -26.36 -11.76
CA VAL A 51 15.41 -26.35 -10.47
C VAL A 51 16.55 -25.31 -10.50
N LYS A 52 17.29 -25.18 -11.61
CA LYS A 52 18.31 -24.13 -11.78
C LYS A 52 17.71 -22.72 -11.78
N ALA A 53 16.50 -22.54 -12.32
CA ALA A 53 15.77 -21.28 -12.25
C ALA A 53 15.30 -20.95 -10.82
N TRP A 54 15.08 -21.96 -9.98
CA TRP A 54 14.64 -21.81 -8.60
C TRP A 54 15.80 -21.65 -7.60
N GLU A 55 16.94 -22.28 -7.88
CA GLU A 55 18.19 -22.15 -7.12
C GLU A 55 19.01 -20.92 -7.52
N ALA A 56 18.69 -20.27 -8.64
CA ALA A 56 19.24 -18.97 -8.97
C ALA A 56 18.84 -18.01 -7.83
N PRO A 57 19.80 -17.52 -7.01
CA PRO A 57 19.49 -16.46 -6.08
C PRO A 57 18.97 -15.32 -6.96
N SER A 58 17.76 -14.84 -6.72
CA SER A 58 17.38 -13.52 -7.21
C SER A 58 18.43 -12.59 -6.63
N LYS A 59 19.44 -12.24 -7.44
CA LYS A 59 20.39 -11.19 -7.07
C LYS A 59 19.47 -10.02 -6.76
N PRO A 60 19.44 -9.51 -5.51
CA PRO A 60 18.65 -8.33 -5.22
C PRO A 60 19.11 -7.31 -6.24
N THR A 61 18.20 -6.93 -7.14
CA THR A 61 18.48 -5.88 -8.11
C THR A 61 18.99 -4.74 -7.27
N LYS A 62 20.29 -4.42 -7.40
CA LYS A 62 20.83 -3.25 -6.72
C LYS A 62 19.97 -2.11 -7.24
N ILE A 63 19.04 -1.62 -6.42
CA ILE A 63 18.27 -0.43 -6.72
C ILE A 63 19.34 0.59 -7.10
N SER A 64 19.36 1.00 -8.37
CA SER A 64 20.30 2.01 -8.83
C SER A 64 20.09 3.18 -7.87
N LYS A 65 21.10 3.51 -7.06
CA LYS A 65 20.97 4.61 -6.11
C LYS A 65 20.52 5.81 -6.92
N CYS A 66 19.29 6.22 -6.68
CA CYS A 66 18.70 7.38 -7.29
C CYS A 66 19.57 8.57 -6.97
N GLY A 67 20.19 9.19 -7.99
CA GLY A 67 21.00 10.41 -7.88
C GLY A 67 21.96 10.53 -6.68
N ALA A 68 22.45 11.74 -6.45
CA ALA A 68 23.37 12.07 -5.35
C ALA A 68 22.64 12.27 -4.01
N PHE A 69 21.74 11.37 -3.64
CA PHE A 69 21.09 11.44 -2.33
C PHE A 69 22.00 10.87 -1.24
N ASN A 70 22.87 11.74 -0.75
CA ASN A 70 23.56 11.52 0.51
C ASN A 70 22.57 11.89 1.62
N LYS A 71 22.25 10.97 2.55
CA LYS A 71 21.42 11.17 3.78
C LYS A 71 19.95 10.71 3.78
N ILE A 72 19.52 9.85 2.85
CA ILE A 72 18.16 9.26 2.87
C ILE A 72 17.82 8.65 4.24
N ASP A 73 18.76 7.84 4.77
CA ASP A 73 18.58 7.15 6.05
C ASP A 73 18.46 8.12 7.23
N GLU A 74 19.15 9.26 7.18
CA GLU A 74 19.08 10.29 8.22
C GLU A 74 17.73 11.00 8.20
N ILE A 75 17.26 11.45 7.02
CA ILE A 75 15.97 12.13 6.84
C ILE A 75 14.82 11.26 7.35
N TRP A 76 14.80 10.00 6.92
CA TRP A 76 13.78 9.06 7.34
C TRP A 76 13.81 8.84 8.85
N LYS A 77 14.99 8.60 9.42
CA LYS A 77 15.17 8.34 10.85
C LYS A 77 14.79 9.55 11.71
N GLU A 78 15.19 10.76 11.33
CA GLU A 78 14.86 12.00 12.04
C GLU A 78 13.35 12.24 12.07
N SER A 79 12.68 12.06 10.93
CA SER A 79 11.24 12.21 10.86
C SER A 79 10.51 11.12 11.66
N GLN A 80 11.01 9.87 11.71
CA GLN A 80 10.44 8.85 12.60
C GLN A 80 10.61 9.21 14.08
N LEU A 81 11.79 9.71 14.49
CA LEU A 81 12.04 10.16 15.86
C LEU A 81 11.13 11.33 16.26
N LYS A 82 10.88 12.26 15.33
CA LYS A 82 9.96 13.38 15.54
C LYS A 82 8.56 12.90 15.94
N TYR A 83 8.05 11.86 15.30
CA TYR A 83 6.67 11.38 15.50
C TYR A 83 6.55 10.13 16.37
N GLN A 84 7.65 9.66 16.99
CA GLN A 84 7.64 8.46 17.85
C GLN A 84 6.69 8.58 19.06
N HIS A 85 6.38 9.81 19.47
CA HIS A 85 5.48 10.11 20.58
C HIS A 85 4.00 9.98 20.21
N LEU A 86 3.67 9.95 18.92
CA LEU A 86 2.30 9.75 18.45
C LEU A 86 1.88 8.29 18.58
N ARG A 87 0.58 8.05 18.66
CA ARG A 87 0.01 6.71 18.78
C ARG A 87 0.26 5.89 17.52
N ASP A 88 0.70 4.65 17.69
CA ASP A 88 0.85 3.68 16.60
C ASP A 88 -0.23 2.58 16.62
N ASP A 89 -1.11 2.61 17.62
CA ASP A 89 -2.22 1.68 17.80
C ASP A 89 -3.55 2.19 17.23
N LYS A 90 -3.59 3.46 16.82
CA LYS A 90 -4.73 4.16 16.21
C LYS A 90 -4.32 4.85 14.90
N PHE A 91 -5.30 5.34 14.14
CA PHE A 91 -5.06 6.12 12.93
C PHE A 91 -5.99 7.32 12.78
N THR A 92 -5.57 8.28 11.97
CA THR A 92 -6.35 9.46 11.58
C THR A 92 -6.68 9.38 10.09
N ILE A 93 -7.89 9.78 9.70
CA ILE A 93 -8.24 9.95 8.28
C ILE A 93 -8.00 11.40 7.89
N ALA A 94 -7.26 11.63 6.80
CA ALA A 94 -7.13 12.93 6.15
C ALA A 94 -7.89 12.87 4.83
N MET A 95 -9.05 13.52 4.78
CA MET A 95 -9.97 13.47 3.64
C MET A 95 -10.04 14.84 2.98
N GLN A 96 -9.63 14.96 1.72
CA GLN A 96 -9.68 16.24 1.02
C GLN A 96 -10.96 16.39 0.21
N THR A 97 -11.55 17.58 0.27
CA THR A 97 -12.78 17.91 -0.48
C THR A 97 -12.71 19.30 -1.11
N TYR A 98 -13.37 19.46 -2.27
CA TYR A 98 -13.54 20.73 -2.95
C TYR A 98 -14.89 20.77 -3.68
N ARG A 99 -15.84 21.56 -3.18
CA ARG A 99 -17.16 21.81 -3.81
C ARG A 99 -17.94 20.54 -4.17
N ARG A 100 -17.86 19.52 -3.32
CA ARG A 100 -18.56 18.23 -3.46
C ARG A 100 -19.26 17.84 -2.16
N PRO A 101 -20.18 18.67 -1.65
CA PRO A 101 -20.82 18.40 -0.37
C PRO A 101 -21.59 17.07 -0.37
N LYS A 102 -22.14 16.65 -1.51
CA LYS A 102 -22.86 15.38 -1.63
C LYS A 102 -21.91 14.20 -1.50
N GLU A 103 -20.86 14.14 -2.31
CA GLU A 103 -19.89 13.04 -2.30
C GLU A 103 -19.20 12.95 -0.94
N LEU A 104 -18.76 14.09 -0.38
CA LEU A 104 -18.21 14.17 0.97
C LEU A 104 -19.19 13.57 2.00
N ASN A 105 -20.46 13.98 1.95
CA ASN A 105 -21.47 13.50 2.89
C ASN A 105 -21.70 12.00 2.74
N ASP A 106 -21.86 11.49 1.52
CA ASP A 106 -22.08 10.07 1.25
C ASP A 106 -20.88 9.22 1.70
N THR A 107 -19.66 9.70 1.46
CA THR A 107 -18.42 9.05 1.89
C THR A 107 -18.31 9.04 3.42
N LEU A 108 -18.56 10.17 4.10
CA LEU A 108 -18.56 10.23 5.57
C LEU A 108 -19.63 9.31 6.18
N HIS A 109 -20.85 9.29 5.62
CA HIS A 109 -21.93 8.42 6.08
C HIS A 109 -21.55 6.94 5.93
N GLY A 110 -21.02 6.53 4.78
CA GLY A 110 -20.63 5.14 4.54
C GLY A 110 -19.42 4.70 5.35
N LEU A 111 -18.45 5.59 5.58
CA LEU A 111 -17.24 5.35 6.35
C LEU A 111 -17.51 5.26 7.85
N LEU A 112 -18.44 6.06 8.36
CA LEU A 112 -18.75 6.18 9.79
C LEU A 112 -20.06 5.46 10.17
N SER A 113 -20.58 4.59 9.30
CA SER A 113 -21.83 3.85 9.55
C SER A 113 -21.69 2.80 10.65
N GLU A 114 -20.49 2.29 10.88
CA GLU A 114 -20.16 1.33 11.94
C GLU A 114 -18.94 1.80 12.72
N GLU A 115 -18.76 1.29 13.94
CA GLU A 115 -17.56 1.53 14.72
C GLU A 115 -16.32 0.98 13.98
N ILE A 116 -15.30 1.82 13.82
CA ILE A 116 -13.96 1.43 13.39
C ILE A 116 -13.04 1.50 14.60
N PRO A 117 -12.70 0.37 15.24
CA PRO A 117 -12.06 0.37 16.55
C PRO A 117 -10.78 1.20 16.64
N SER A 118 -9.99 1.25 15.57
CA SER A 118 -8.71 1.96 15.56
C SER A 118 -8.78 3.40 15.03
N LEU A 119 -9.93 3.87 14.56
CA LEU A 119 -10.11 5.23 14.06
C LEU A 119 -10.13 6.22 15.23
N LEU A 120 -9.21 7.18 15.22
CA LEU A 120 -9.13 8.23 16.25
C LEU A 120 -9.93 9.48 15.88
N GLU A 121 -9.75 9.97 14.66
CA GLU A 121 -10.43 11.17 14.16
C GLU A 121 -10.49 11.16 12.63
N VAL A 122 -11.43 11.92 12.08
CA VAL A 122 -11.46 12.30 10.66
C VAL A 122 -11.18 13.78 10.55
N VAL A 123 -10.21 14.13 9.72
CA VAL A 123 -9.87 15.52 9.38
C VAL A 123 -10.24 15.77 7.94
N VAL A 124 -11.31 16.53 7.75
CA VAL A 124 -11.76 16.98 6.44
C VAL A 124 -10.96 18.22 6.05
N VAL A 125 -10.09 18.08 5.05
CA VAL A 125 -9.28 19.14 4.47
C VAL A 125 -10.14 19.92 3.47
N TRP A 126 -10.62 21.07 3.91
CA TRP A 126 -11.56 21.91 3.18
C TRP A 126 -10.82 22.87 2.25
N ASN A 127 -10.79 22.55 0.95
CA ASN A 127 -10.07 23.33 -0.06
C ASN A 127 -10.90 24.44 -0.72
N ASP A 128 -12.18 24.61 -0.36
CA ASP A 128 -12.97 25.73 -0.87
C ASP A 128 -12.69 26.99 -0.05
N LEU A 129 -11.97 27.94 -0.66
CA LEU A 129 -11.56 29.18 0.00
C LEU A 129 -12.71 30.19 0.11
N GLU A 130 -13.75 30.02 -0.72
CA GLU A 130 -14.86 30.97 -0.84
C GLU A 130 -16.02 30.64 0.12
N THR A 131 -16.04 29.43 0.67
CA THR A 131 -17.10 28.96 1.55
C THR A 131 -16.55 28.54 2.90
N ALA A 132 -17.28 28.87 3.96
CA ALA A 132 -16.93 28.39 5.29
C ALA A 132 -17.13 26.85 5.35
N PRO A 133 -16.21 26.11 5.98
CA PRO A 133 -16.45 24.71 6.27
C PRO A 133 -17.65 24.55 7.22
N PRO A 134 -18.32 23.38 7.22
CA PRO A 134 -19.26 23.00 8.28
C PRO A 134 -18.62 23.03 9.67
N GLU A 135 -19.46 23.05 10.70
CA GLU A 135 -18.99 22.91 12.08
C GLU A 135 -18.43 21.51 12.35
N ASN A 136 -17.45 21.44 13.24
CA ASN A 136 -16.92 20.16 13.73
C ASN A 136 -18.03 19.40 14.49
N TYR A 137 -18.04 18.08 14.35
CA TYR A 137 -19.01 17.23 15.04
C TYR A 137 -18.39 15.92 15.50
N ALA A 138 -19.13 15.12 16.27
CA ALA A 138 -18.77 13.75 16.59
C ALA A 138 -19.75 12.80 15.90
N SER A 139 -19.25 11.72 15.30
CA SER A 139 -20.10 10.68 14.71
C SER A 139 -20.96 9.99 15.76
N GLU A 140 -21.93 9.17 15.31
CA GLU A 140 -22.76 8.34 16.20
C GLU A 140 -21.93 7.40 17.09
N HIS A 141 -20.73 7.01 16.62
CA HIS A 141 -19.77 6.17 17.34
C HIS A 141 -18.72 6.98 18.11
N GLY A 142 -18.92 8.30 18.27
CA GLY A 142 -18.05 9.18 19.06
C GLY A 142 -16.73 9.58 18.38
N VAL A 143 -16.56 9.31 17.08
CA VAL A 143 -15.35 9.72 16.32
C VAL A 143 -15.44 11.21 15.99
N PRO A 144 -14.49 12.05 16.42
CA PRO A 144 -14.45 13.45 16.02
C PRO A 144 -14.25 13.62 14.52
N VAL A 145 -15.05 14.48 13.90
CA VAL A 145 -14.91 14.94 12.52
C VAL A 145 -14.60 16.44 12.56
N ARG A 146 -13.36 16.77 12.20
CA ARG A 146 -12.82 18.13 12.24
C ARG A 146 -12.63 18.66 10.82
N TYR A 147 -13.17 19.82 10.53
CA TYR A 147 -12.90 20.54 9.30
C TYR A 147 -11.69 21.45 9.48
N ARG A 148 -10.69 21.28 8.61
CA ARG A 148 -9.50 22.13 8.55
C ARG A 148 -9.57 22.96 7.28
N HIS A 149 -9.72 24.27 7.43
CA HIS A 149 -9.70 25.18 6.29
C HIS A 149 -8.29 25.26 5.72
N SER A 150 -8.15 24.97 4.43
CA SER A 150 -6.87 25.10 3.74
C SER A 150 -6.58 26.57 3.42
N PRO A 151 -5.32 27.01 3.53
CA PRO A 151 -4.93 28.37 3.14
C PRO A 151 -4.96 28.58 1.61
N VAL A 152 -4.91 27.50 0.84
CA VAL A 152 -4.94 27.49 -0.64
C VAL A 152 -5.70 26.28 -1.15
N ASN A 153 -6.33 26.39 -2.31
CA ASN A 153 -6.88 25.23 -3.01
C ASN A 153 -5.73 24.48 -3.72
N SER A 154 -5.24 23.41 -3.10
CA SER A 154 -4.12 22.62 -3.61
C SER A 154 -4.27 21.15 -3.22
N LEU A 155 -3.86 20.25 -4.11
CA LEU A 155 -3.81 18.81 -3.82
C LEU A 155 -2.78 18.46 -2.74
N ASN A 156 -1.80 19.34 -2.50
CA ASN A 156 -0.79 19.18 -1.46
C ASN A 156 -1.40 19.22 -0.05
N GLN A 157 -2.59 19.82 0.13
CA GLN A 157 -3.14 20.11 1.46
C GLN A 157 -3.43 18.85 2.27
N LYS A 158 -3.92 17.77 1.62
CA LYS A 158 -4.12 16.47 2.28
C LYS A 158 -2.81 15.87 2.83
N LEU A 159 -1.68 16.18 2.21
CA LEU A 159 -0.35 15.65 2.55
C LEU A 159 0.38 16.48 3.60
N TRP A 160 -0.22 17.56 4.12
CA TRP A 160 0.38 18.37 5.17
C TRP A 160 0.34 17.65 6.53
N PRO A 161 1.47 17.56 7.27
CA PRO A 161 1.51 16.99 8.62
C PRO A 161 0.82 17.94 9.60
N ASP A 162 -0.48 17.75 9.80
CA ASP A 162 -1.27 18.55 10.75
C ASP A 162 -0.63 18.49 12.15
N PRO A 163 -0.28 19.64 12.76
CA PRO A 163 0.25 19.65 14.12
C PRO A 163 -0.72 19.08 15.16
N ALA A 164 -2.02 19.01 14.85
CA ALA A 164 -3.02 18.42 15.72
C ALA A 164 -3.15 16.89 15.57
N TYR A 165 -2.47 16.26 14.61
CA TYR A 165 -2.50 14.81 14.48
C TYR A 165 -1.89 14.12 15.70
N GLN A 166 -2.57 13.07 16.17
CA GLN A 166 -2.18 12.29 17.34
C GLN A 166 -1.73 10.86 16.99
N THR A 167 -1.65 10.53 15.70
CA THR A 167 -1.38 9.18 15.20
C THR A 167 -0.22 9.18 14.20
N GLN A 168 0.55 8.09 14.19
CA GLN A 168 1.60 7.87 13.20
C GLN A 168 1.03 7.44 11.84
N ALA A 169 -0.13 6.79 11.86
CA ALA A 169 -0.82 6.25 10.70
C ALA A 169 -1.85 7.25 10.19
N ILE A 170 -1.64 7.77 8.98
CA ILE A 170 -2.60 8.67 8.32
C ILE A 170 -3.21 7.93 7.13
N PHE A 171 -4.53 7.73 7.16
CA PHE A 171 -5.29 7.24 6.02
C PHE A 171 -5.65 8.42 5.13
N LEU A 172 -4.94 8.53 4.01
CA LEU A 172 -5.20 9.52 2.98
C LEU A 172 -6.42 9.07 2.16
N SER A 173 -7.41 9.94 2.06
CA SER A 173 -8.69 9.67 1.39
C SER A 173 -9.11 10.81 0.45
N ASP A 174 -9.72 10.46 -0.66
CA ASP A 174 -10.53 11.41 -1.44
C ASP A 174 -11.98 11.41 -0.89
N ASP A 175 -12.78 12.41 -1.31
CA ASP A 175 -14.16 12.60 -0.84
C ASP A 175 -15.20 11.73 -1.58
N ASP A 176 -14.77 10.86 -2.49
CA ASP A 176 -15.62 10.04 -3.35
C ASP A 176 -15.22 8.54 -3.35
N ILE A 177 -14.41 8.11 -2.40
CA ILE A 177 -13.94 6.72 -2.30
C ILE A 177 -13.66 6.33 -0.84
N TYR A 178 -14.07 5.12 -0.43
CA TYR A 178 -13.80 4.60 0.92
C TYR A 178 -13.82 3.07 0.99
N TYR A 179 -13.08 2.51 1.96
CA TYR A 179 -13.28 1.13 2.41
C TYR A 179 -14.45 1.06 3.36
N LYS A 180 -15.19 -0.06 3.33
CA LYS A 180 -16.20 -0.33 4.35
C LYS A 180 -15.56 -0.39 5.75
N PRO A 181 -16.27 -0.01 6.83
CA PRO A 181 -15.69 0.16 8.16
C PRO A 181 -14.81 -1.02 8.64
N LYS A 182 -15.32 -2.25 8.54
CA LYS A 182 -14.59 -3.48 8.92
C LYS A 182 -13.37 -3.74 8.05
N ASP A 183 -13.44 -3.42 6.76
CA ASP A 183 -12.32 -3.57 5.84
C ASP A 183 -11.25 -2.52 6.12
N LEU A 184 -11.63 -1.28 6.47
CA LEU A 184 -10.66 -0.25 6.83
C LEU A 184 -9.88 -0.61 8.10
N GLU A 185 -10.53 -1.21 9.10
CA GLU A 185 -9.84 -1.76 10.27
C GLU A 185 -8.84 -2.85 9.86
N PHE A 186 -9.23 -3.78 9.00
CA PHE A 186 -8.31 -4.81 8.49
C PHE A 186 -7.11 -4.21 7.73
N VAL A 187 -7.36 -3.19 6.89
CA VAL A 187 -6.32 -2.49 6.14
C VAL A 187 -5.36 -1.78 7.09
N PHE A 188 -5.86 -1.13 8.15
CA PHE A 188 -5.03 -0.52 9.19
C PHE A 188 -4.16 -1.57 9.90
N GLN A 189 -4.74 -2.70 10.32
CA GLN A 189 -3.97 -3.78 10.97
C GLN A 189 -2.88 -4.34 10.06
N SER A 190 -3.19 -4.47 8.76
CA SER A 190 -2.23 -4.90 7.74
C SER A 190 -1.10 -3.89 7.55
N TRP A 191 -1.42 -2.58 7.46
CA TRP A 191 -0.43 -1.51 7.42
C TRP A 191 0.46 -1.53 8.67
N ARG A 192 -0.14 -1.66 9.85
CA ARG A 192 0.59 -1.64 11.13
C ARG A 192 1.60 -2.76 11.24
N LYS A 193 1.31 -3.92 10.63
CA LYS A 193 2.17 -5.12 10.69
C LYS A 193 3.17 -5.21 9.53
N PHE A 194 2.78 -4.79 8.32
CA PHE A 194 3.52 -5.07 7.09
C PHE A 194 3.79 -3.84 6.22
N GLY A 195 3.12 -2.72 6.48
CA GLY A 195 3.05 -1.56 5.57
C GLY A 195 3.59 -0.25 6.13
N ARG A 196 4.11 -0.19 7.36
CA ARG A 196 4.56 1.08 7.99
C ARG A 196 5.61 1.85 7.15
N ARG A 197 6.38 1.15 6.31
CA ARG A 197 7.42 1.70 5.42
C ARG A 197 6.96 1.87 3.97
N ARG A 198 5.66 1.71 3.69
CA ARG A 198 5.10 1.58 2.33
C ARG A 198 3.83 2.42 2.20
N MET A 199 3.56 2.93 1.00
CA MET A 199 2.19 3.35 0.67
C MET A 199 1.32 2.10 0.65
N THR A 200 0.29 2.02 1.51
CA THR A 200 -0.47 0.78 1.71
C THR A 200 -1.96 1.04 1.53
N GLY A 201 -2.61 0.34 0.60
CA GLY A 201 -4.01 0.65 0.26
C GLY A 201 -4.55 -0.16 -0.90
N GLY A 202 -5.66 0.29 -1.45
CA GLY A 202 -6.48 -0.51 -2.38
C GLY A 202 -6.49 0.00 -3.80
N PHE A 203 -6.01 1.23 -4.02
CA PHE A 203 -6.20 1.92 -5.29
C PHE A 203 -4.94 1.85 -6.15
N THR A 204 -4.71 0.69 -6.79
CA THR A 204 -3.47 0.40 -7.52
C THR A 204 -3.41 0.99 -8.91
N ARG A 205 -2.20 1.37 -9.31
CA ARG A 205 -1.85 1.82 -10.67
C ARG A 205 -0.44 1.36 -11.04
N CYS A 206 -0.12 1.56 -12.30
CA CYS A 206 1.11 1.08 -12.91
C CYS A 206 1.83 2.20 -13.64
N ALA A 207 3.14 2.27 -13.44
CA ALA A 207 4.10 2.98 -14.26
C ALA A 207 4.85 1.93 -15.09
N VAL A 208 4.78 2.04 -16.41
CA VAL A 208 5.40 1.10 -17.36
C VAL A 208 6.41 1.85 -18.22
N GLU A 209 7.60 1.30 -18.38
CA GLU A 209 8.60 1.83 -19.30
C GLU A 209 8.20 1.50 -20.74
N GLU A 210 8.14 2.51 -21.59
CA GLU A 210 7.91 2.37 -23.02
C GLU A 210 9.23 2.14 -23.77
N PRO A 211 9.22 1.55 -24.98
CA PRO A 211 10.43 1.29 -25.76
C PRO A 211 11.31 2.52 -26.07
N ASN A 212 10.75 3.73 -25.93
CA ASN A 212 11.46 4.99 -26.10
C ASN A 212 12.17 5.47 -24.81
N GLY A 213 12.17 4.67 -23.74
CA GLY A 213 12.74 4.99 -22.43
C GLY A 213 11.91 5.96 -21.58
N LYS A 214 10.70 6.33 -22.03
CA LYS A 214 9.76 7.14 -21.25
C LYS A 214 8.85 6.27 -20.42
N TRP A 215 8.29 6.86 -19.37
CA TRP A 215 7.37 6.18 -18.47
C TRP A 215 5.92 6.57 -18.75
N LYS A 216 5.05 5.56 -18.79
CA LYS A 216 3.62 5.71 -19.03
C LYS A 216 2.83 5.31 -17.79
N TYR A 217 1.86 6.15 -17.44
CA TYR A 217 0.90 5.84 -16.39
C TYR A 217 -0.25 5.02 -16.99
N THR A 218 -0.56 3.89 -16.38
CA THR A 218 -1.61 2.97 -16.84
C THR A 218 -2.43 2.41 -15.68
N PHE A 219 -3.59 1.87 -16.05
CA PHE A 219 -4.23 0.85 -15.22
C PHE A 219 -3.37 -0.41 -15.25
N CYS A 220 -3.36 -1.15 -14.14
CA CYS A 220 -2.61 -2.39 -14.08
C CYS A 220 -3.31 -3.50 -14.88
N SER A 221 -2.50 -4.41 -15.41
CA SER A 221 -2.93 -5.50 -16.27
C SER A 221 -2.61 -6.84 -15.61
N THR A 222 -3.38 -7.87 -15.95
CA THR A 222 -3.06 -9.26 -15.61
C THR A 222 -2.26 -9.96 -16.72
N ASP A 223 -1.88 -9.22 -17.77
CA ASP A 223 -0.98 -9.71 -18.81
C ASP A 223 0.34 -10.20 -18.19
N PRO A 224 0.85 -11.39 -18.55
CA PRO A 224 2.06 -11.95 -17.94
C PRO A 224 3.28 -11.02 -17.94
N ALA A 225 3.45 -10.15 -18.93
CA ALA A 225 4.56 -9.22 -19.00
C ALA A 225 4.38 -7.99 -18.07
N HIS A 226 3.15 -7.73 -17.61
CA HIS A 226 2.80 -6.53 -16.84
C HIS A 226 1.95 -6.84 -15.59
N ASN A 227 2.02 -8.08 -15.09
CA ASN A 227 1.27 -8.53 -13.91
C ASN A 227 1.96 -8.08 -12.60
N TYR A 228 2.04 -6.77 -12.40
CA TYR A 228 2.57 -6.12 -11.22
C TYR A 228 1.82 -4.80 -10.96
N TYR A 229 2.05 -4.20 -9.81
CA TYR A 229 1.70 -2.81 -9.52
C TYR A 229 2.91 -2.13 -8.89
N ASN A 230 3.04 -0.82 -9.05
CA ASN A 230 4.13 -0.05 -8.47
C ASN A 230 3.67 1.34 -7.96
N LEU A 231 2.36 1.55 -7.95
CA LEU A 231 1.70 2.73 -7.39
C LEU A 231 0.48 2.32 -6.57
N ILE A 232 0.30 2.95 -5.41
CA ILE A 232 -0.96 3.00 -4.68
C ILE A 232 -1.35 4.47 -4.49
N LEU A 233 -2.52 4.85 -5.02
CA LEU A 233 -2.94 6.25 -5.03
C LEU A 233 -3.33 6.72 -3.62
N SER A 234 -3.00 7.98 -3.31
CA SER A 234 -3.25 8.61 -2.00
C SER A 234 -4.75 8.82 -1.70
N GLY A 235 -5.64 8.57 -2.65
CA GLY A 235 -7.08 8.63 -2.46
C GLY A 235 -7.65 7.49 -1.60
N LEU A 236 -6.89 6.41 -1.38
CA LEU A 236 -7.34 5.28 -0.58
C LEU A 236 -6.15 4.50 0.00
N ALA A 237 -5.31 5.17 0.80
CA ALA A 237 -4.06 4.60 1.28
C ALA A 237 -3.61 5.12 2.65
N PHE A 238 -3.05 4.23 3.47
CA PHE A 238 -2.24 4.59 4.62
C PHE A 238 -0.84 5.03 4.20
N ALA A 239 -0.38 6.10 4.84
CA ALA A 239 1.00 6.54 4.87
C ALA A 239 1.43 6.80 6.31
N HIS A 240 2.72 6.59 6.61
CA HIS A 240 3.30 7.09 7.86
C HIS A 240 3.43 8.61 7.80
N ILE A 241 3.09 9.31 8.88
CA ILE A 241 3.17 10.78 8.97
C ILE A 241 4.57 11.33 8.63
N SER A 242 5.63 10.55 8.88
CA SER A 242 7.00 10.93 8.50
C SER A 242 7.20 11.11 7.00
N PHE A 243 6.46 10.39 6.15
CA PHE A 243 6.50 10.62 4.70
C PHE A 243 5.85 11.95 4.32
N MET A 244 4.74 12.29 4.98
CA MET A 244 4.03 13.57 4.81
C MET A 244 4.89 14.75 5.27
N ASP A 245 5.62 14.56 6.37
CA ASP A 245 6.55 15.54 6.92
C ASP A 245 7.70 15.83 5.97
N TYR A 246 8.36 14.80 5.44
CA TYR A 246 9.40 15.01 4.44
C TYR A 246 8.83 15.62 3.16
N TYR A 247 7.69 15.12 2.67
CA TYR A 247 6.98 15.68 1.52
C TYR A 247 6.69 17.16 1.68
N SER A 248 6.42 17.63 2.91
CA SER A 248 6.08 19.02 3.24
C SER A 248 7.28 19.86 3.71
N SER A 249 8.47 19.29 3.75
CA SER A 249 9.69 19.97 4.23
C SER A 249 10.21 21.03 3.25
N ASN A 250 11.16 21.84 3.71
CA ASN A 250 11.86 22.82 2.88
C ASN A 250 13.00 22.22 2.04
N ASP A 251 13.07 20.89 1.93
CA ASP A 251 14.00 20.25 1.00
C ASP A 251 13.76 20.74 -0.43
N ALA A 252 14.84 20.97 -1.17
CA ALA A 252 14.77 21.57 -2.51
C ALA A 252 13.98 20.70 -3.50
N MET A 253 14.07 19.37 -3.36
CA MET A 253 13.32 18.45 -4.21
C MET A 253 11.85 18.48 -3.86
N THR A 254 11.49 18.32 -2.59
CA THR A 254 10.08 18.27 -2.18
C THR A 254 9.38 19.60 -2.46
N THR A 255 10.11 20.72 -2.36
CA THR A 255 9.64 22.04 -2.80
C THR A 255 9.33 22.07 -4.30
N LYS A 256 10.21 21.55 -5.15
CA LYS A 256 9.97 21.45 -6.61
C LYS A 256 8.80 20.52 -6.93
N ILE A 257 8.65 19.43 -6.18
CA ILE A 257 7.51 18.50 -6.32
C ILE A 257 6.20 19.22 -6.00
N ARG A 258 6.08 19.86 -4.83
CA ARG A 258 4.86 20.57 -4.42
C ARG A 258 4.49 21.68 -5.40
N ALA A 259 5.48 22.44 -5.88
CA ALA A 259 5.27 23.48 -6.89
C ALA A 259 4.79 22.90 -8.23
N TYR A 260 5.31 21.74 -8.64
CA TYR A 260 4.84 21.05 -9.84
C TYR A 260 3.40 20.56 -9.67
N VAL A 261 3.06 19.98 -8.51
CA VAL A 261 1.69 19.58 -8.17
C VAL A 261 0.74 20.77 -8.22
N ASP A 262 1.11 21.91 -7.64
CA ASP A 262 0.27 23.12 -7.67
C ASP A 262 0.08 23.64 -9.10
N LYS A 263 1.15 23.68 -9.89
CA LYS A 263 1.11 24.14 -11.28
C LYS A 263 0.24 23.28 -12.18
N HIS A 264 0.27 21.96 -11.97
CA HIS A 264 -0.42 20.99 -12.84
C HIS A 264 -1.74 20.47 -12.24
N PHE A 265 -2.02 20.78 -10.98
CA PHE A 265 -3.17 20.32 -10.20
C PHE A 265 -3.39 18.80 -10.32
N ASN A 266 -2.30 18.03 -10.17
CA ASN A 266 -2.27 16.58 -10.31
C ASN A 266 -1.01 15.99 -9.65
N CYS A 267 -0.96 14.67 -9.51
CA CYS A 267 0.25 13.88 -9.29
C CYS A 267 0.95 13.99 -7.93
N GLU A 268 0.24 14.40 -6.88
CA GLU A 268 0.72 14.36 -5.49
C GLU A 268 0.87 12.91 -5.00
N ASP A 269 -0.04 12.03 -5.42
CA ASP A 269 -0.02 10.60 -5.13
C ASP A 269 1.15 9.86 -5.79
N LEU A 270 1.47 10.19 -7.05
CA LEU A 270 2.64 9.66 -7.75
C LEU A 270 3.93 10.11 -7.06
N ALA A 271 4.00 11.38 -6.66
CA ALA A 271 5.15 11.90 -5.92
C ALA A 271 5.34 11.19 -4.58
N MET A 272 4.26 10.89 -3.86
CA MET A 272 4.32 10.12 -2.61
C MET A 272 4.88 8.71 -2.83
N ASN A 273 4.47 8.00 -3.89
CA ASN A 273 5.02 6.67 -4.19
C ASN A 273 6.51 6.72 -4.55
N TYR A 274 6.94 7.72 -5.34
CA TYR A 274 8.36 7.95 -5.64
C TYR A 274 9.17 8.20 -4.36
N LEU A 275 8.69 9.12 -3.53
CA LEU A 275 9.34 9.52 -2.29
C LEU A 275 9.45 8.34 -1.33
N VAL A 276 8.36 7.60 -1.08
CA VAL A 276 8.35 6.46 -0.18
C VAL A 276 9.30 5.36 -0.68
N SER A 277 9.21 4.98 -1.96
CA SER A 277 10.05 3.91 -2.52
C SER A 277 11.54 4.30 -2.49
N MET A 278 11.85 5.56 -2.75
CA MET A 278 13.22 6.09 -2.64
C MET A 278 13.73 6.08 -1.20
N LEU A 279 12.91 6.50 -0.24
CA LEU A 279 13.30 6.58 1.17
C LEU A 279 13.49 5.20 1.82
N THR A 280 12.68 4.21 1.43
CA THR A 280 12.62 2.92 2.15
C THR A 280 13.22 1.76 1.38
N GLY A 281 13.35 1.88 0.05
CA GLY A 281 13.72 0.77 -0.82
C GLY A 281 12.63 -0.31 -0.92
N GLU A 282 11.37 0.01 -0.57
CA GLU A 282 10.23 -0.90 -0.61
C GLU A 282 9.15 -0.37 -1.55
N GLY A 283 8.53 -1.24 -2.35
CA GLY A 283 7.37 -0.87 -3.17
C GLY A 283 6.11 -0.64 -2.34
N PRO A 284 4.99 -0.25 -2.97
CA PRO A 284 3.71 -0.12 -2.27
C PRO A 284 3.14 -1.48 -1.83
N LEU A 285 2.18 -1.49 -0.91
CA LEU A 285 1.53 -2.72 -0.43
C LEU A 285 0.02 -2.71 -0.70
N LEU A 286 -0.42 -3.54 -1.65
CA LEU A 286 -1.84 -3.72 -1.94
C LEU A 286 -2.50 -4.50 -0.81
N VAL A 287 -3.52 -3.90 -0.22
CA VAL A 287 -4.41 -4.55 0.74
C VAL A 287 -5.85 -4.44 0.25
N LYS A 288 -6.49 -5.60 0.04
CA LYS A 288 -7.91 -5.68 -0.32
C LYS A 288 -8.74 -5.94 0.93
N GLY A 289 -9.89 -5.29 1.01
CA GLY A 289 -10.93 -5.67 1.94
C GLY A 289 -11.57 -6.99 1.55
N LYS A 290 -12.42 -7.53 2.43
CA LYS A 290 -13.33 -8.62 2.08
C LYS A 290 -14.28 -8.17 0.98
N GLU A 291 -14.75 -6.94 1.06
CA GLU A 291 -15.62 -6.34 0.07
C GLU A 291 -14.86 -5.32 -0.79
N PRO A 292 -15.29 -5.09 -2.05
CA PRO A 292 -14.76 -4.00 -2.84
C PRO A 292 -14.94 -2.67 -2.12
N TYR A 293 -13.93 -1.80 -2.22
CA TYR A 293 -14.10 -0.41 -1.81
C TYR A 293 -15.23 0.24 -2.60
N VAL A 294 -15.90 1.22 -2.00
CA VAL A 294 -16.97 1.97 -2.64
C VAL A 294 -16.36 3.20 -3.30
N SER A 295 -16.80 3.50 -4.52
CA SER A 295 -16.39 4.72 -5.23
C SER A 295 -17.57 5.37 -5.94
N PHE A 296 -17.74 6.66 -5.72
CA PHE A 296 -18.80 7.49 -6.28
C PHE A 296 -18.29 8.39 -7.40
N VAL A 297 -17.26 7.96 -8.15
CA VAL A 297 -16.55 8.76 -9.17
C VAL A 297 -17.51 9.75 -9.85
N PRO A 298 -17.37 11.06 -9.59
CA PRO A 298 -18.37 12.01 -10.03
C PRO A 298 -18.34 12.11 -11.55
N LYS A 299 -19.49 12.48 -12.13
CA LYS A 299 -19.60 12.73 -13.59
C LYS A 299 -18.58 13.78 -14.07
N VAL A 300 -18.25 14.75 -13.20
CA VAL A 300 -17.26 15.80 -13.44
C VAL A 300 -16.22 15.76 -12.32
N GLY A 301 -14.97 15.47 -12.66
CA GLY A 301 -13.85 15.44 -11.73
C GLY A 301 -12.53 15.69 -12.44
N ILE A 302 -11.45 15.85 -11.68
CA ILE A 302 -10.10 16.05 -12.25
C ILE A 302 -9.72 14.87 -13.14
N SER A 303 -10.08 13.66 -12.72
CA SER A 303 -9.82 12.39 -13.40
C SER A 303 -10.63 12.17 -14.68
N THR A 304 -11.76 12.88 -14.85
CA THR A 304 -12.62 12.74 -16.03
C THR A 304 -12.30 13.76 -17.14
N LYS A 305 -11.39 14.72 -16.86
CA LYS A 305 -10.96 15.70 -17.87
C LYS A 305 -10.15 15.01 -18.98
N PRO A 306 -10.34 15.40 -20.26
CA PRO A 306 -9.48 14.95 -21.36
C PRO A 306 -8.01 15.26 -21.05
N GLY A 307 -7.11 14.33 -21.35
CA GLY A 307 -5.67 14.51 -21.11
C GLY A 307 -5.20 14.14 -19.70
N HIS A 308 -6.08 13.69 -18.79
CA HIS A 308 -5.69 13.41 -17.40
C HIS A 308 -4.63 12.30 -17.28
N ILE A 309 -4.77 11.22 -18.06
CA ILE A 309 -3.83 10.07 -18.06
C ILE A 309 -2.49 10.46 -18.67
N GLU A 310 -2.51 11.27 -19.72
CA GLU A 310 -1.35 11.82 -20.39
C GLU A 310 -0.59 12.76 -19.45
N ALA A 311 -1.29 13.62 -18.71
CA ALA A 311 -0.70 14.48 -17.68
C ALA A 311 -0.02 13.65 -16.57
N ARG A 312 -0.62 12.53 -16.16
CA ARG A 312 0.02 11.62 -15.19
C ARG A 312 1.26 10.95 -15.74
N SER A 313 1.28 10.60 -17.03
CA SER A 313 2.50 10.11 -17.69
C SER A 313 3.58 11.20 -17.74
N GLN A 314 3.23 12.47 -17.98
CA GLN A 314 4.17 13.58 -17.89
C GLN A 314 4.75 13.74 -16.49
N CYS A 315 3.95 13.57 -15.44
CA CYS A 315 4.42 13.57 -14.06
C CYS A 315 5.46 12.47 -13.80
N LEU A 316 5.22 11.24 -14.27
CA LEU A 316 6.20 10.15 -14.12
C LEU A 316 7.55 10.51 -14.74
N ASN A 317 7.53 11.07 -15.95
CA ASN A 317 8.78 11.45 -16.63
C ASN A 317 9.48 12.63 -15.95
N TYR A 318 8.73 13.64 -15.49
CA TYR A 318 9.28 14.76 -14.72
C TYR A 318 9.91 14.28 -13.40
N TYR A 319 9.25 13.37 -12.68
CA TYR A 319 9.81 12.81 -11.44
C TYR A 319 11.02 11.91 -11.73
N ASN A 320 11.01 11.09 -12.78
CA ASN A 320 12.17 10.29 -13.16
C ASN A 320 13.41 11.17 -13.45
N GLU A 321 13.22 12.32 -14.10
CA GLU A 321 14.28 13.32 -14.31
C GLU A 321 14.71 13.97 -12.98
N LEU A 322 13.75 14.43 -12.17
CA LEU A 322 14.02 15.11 -10.90
C LEU A 322 14.76 14.23 -9.88
N PHE A 323 14.41 12.95 -9.80
CA PHE A 323 15.05 11.98 -8.92
C PHE A 323 16.34 11.39 -9.53
N GLY A 324 16.55 11.54 -10.84
CA GLY A 324 17.70 11.00 -11.57
C GLY A 324 17.70 9.47 -11.70
N CYS A 325 16.53 8.83 -11.54
CA CYS A 325 16.31 7.38 -11.60
C CYS A 325 14.80 7.08 -11.62
N MET A 326 14.45 5.80 -11.77
CA MET A 326 13.16 5.26 -11.37
C MET A 326 13.23 4.61 -9.98
N PRO A 327 12.66 5.23 -8.92
CA PRO A 327 12.63 4.63 -7.58
C PRO A 327 11.44 3.69 -7.36
N LEU A 328 10.42 3.68 -8.24
CA LEU A 328 9.25 2.82 -8.05
C LEU A 328 9.63 1.34 -8.17
N ILE A 329 9.08 0.52 -7.29
CA ILE A 329 9.36 -0.91 -7.20
C ILE A 329 8.10 -1.69 -7.56
N ASN A 330 8.27 -2.67 -8.45
CA ASN A 330 7.20 -3.56 -8.89
C ASN A 330 6.88 -4.58 -7.79
N GLU A 331 5.59 -4.75 -7.54
CA GLU A 331 5.03 -5.63 -6.52
C GLU A 331 4.00 -6.54 -7.17
N THR A 332 4.02 -7.82 -6.80
CA THR A 332 3.12 -8.85 -7.35
C THR A 332 2.25 -9.49 -6.28
N ALA A 333 2.65 -9.36 -5.01
CA ALA A 333 1.91 -9.88 -3.86
C ALA A 333 0.89 -8.86 -3.34
N HIS A 334 -0.15 -9.35 -2.65
CA HIS A 334 -1.10 -8.52 -1.94
C HIS A 334 -1.59 -9.21 -0.67
N ILE A 335 -2.25 -8.46 0.21
CA ILE A 335 -2.89 -8.96 1.43
C ILE A 335 -4.41 -8.86 1.28
N GLU A 336 -5.11 -9.91 1.70
CA GLU A 336 -6.57 -9.96 1.77
C GLU A 336 -7.02 -10.82 2.97
N PRO A 337 -8.27 -10.71 3.45
CA PRO A 337 -8.78 -11.54 4.52
C PRO A 337 -8.77 -13.03 4.15
N GLY A 338 -8.13 -13.86 4.99
CA GLY A 338 -7.93 -15.29 4.69
C GLY A 338 -9.18 -16.16 4.85
N VAL A 339 -10.21 -15.70 5.56
CA VAL A 339 -11.47 -16.46 5.73
C VAL A 339 -12.57 -15.81 4.89
N ILE A 340 -12.83 -16.40 3.73
CA ILE A 340 -13.99 -16.10 2.90
C ILE A 340 -15.07 -17.10 3.31
N ILE A 341 -16.02 -16.68 4.16
CA ILE A 341 -17.24 -17.47 4.36
C ILE A 341 -18.06 -17.27 3.08
N SER A 342 -18.00 -18.25 2.18
CA SER A 342 -18.77 -18.35 0.95
C SER A 342 -20.24 -18.62 1.21
#